data_AF-A0A838S628-F1
#
_entry.id   AF-A0A838S628-F1
#
_cell.length_a   1.000
_cell.length_b   1.000
_cell.length_c   1.000
_cell.angle_alpha   90.00
_cell.angle_beta   90.00
_cell.angle_gamma   90.00
#
_symmetry.space_group_name_H-M   'P 1'
#
loop_
_entity.id
_entity.type
_entity.pdbx_description
1 polymer ?
#
loop_
_entity_poly.entity_id
_entity_poly.type
_entity_poly.pdbx_seq_one_letter_code
_entity_poly.pdbx_strand_id
1 'polypeptide(L)' 'MISGGMYNDQPAPRTVLAMPVVIGEATDAWTAPIGDGELAVVDRMRPYPKRDFTQQHRRVDVQALTEVDNLLFKILATD' A
#
# COMPACT_ATOMS: atom_id res chain seq x y z
N MET A 1 -0.93 -4.37 -2.62
CA MET A 1 -0.97 -3.81 -3.99
C MET A 1 -1.93 -2.65 -3.97
N ILE A 2 -1.49 -1.46 -4.36
CA ILE A 2 -2.40 -0.35 -4.64
C ILE A 2 -2.43 -0.19 -6.15
N SER A 3 -3.60 -0.38 -6.73
CA SER A 3 -3.84 -0.27 -8.17
C SER A 3 -5.28 0.19 -8.36
N GLY A 4 -5.50 1.24 -9.14
CA GLY A 4 -6.87 1.58 -9.57
C GLY A 4 -7.49 0.40 -10.30
N GLY A 5 -8.80 0.16 -10.11
CA GLY A 5 -9.50 -1.02 -10.65
C GLY A 5 -9.25 -1.25 -12.15
N MET A 6 -9.16 -0.16 -12.93
CA MET A 6 -8.83 -0.21 -14.37
C MET A 6 -7.47 -0.84 -14.71
N TYR A 7 -6.46 -0.74 -13.84
CA TYR A 7 -5.12 -1.28 -14.11
C TYR A 7 -5.02 -2.79 -13.85
N ASN A 8 -5.97 -3.37 -13.11
CA ASN A 8 -6.01 -4.81 -12.87
C ASN A 8 -6.57 -5.61 -14.06
N ASP A 9 -7.40 -4.97 -14.90
CA ASP A 9 -8.05 -5.60 -16.06
C ASP A 9 -7.24 -5.48 -17.37
N GLN A 10 -6.10 -4.78 -17.36
CA GLN A 10 -5.18 -4.73 -18.50
C GLN A 10 -4.29 -6.00 -18.56
N PRO A 11 -3.84 -6.43 -19.76
CA PRO A 11 -2.86 -7.51 -19.90
C PRO A 11 -1.67 -7.22 -18.97
N ALA A 12 -1.51 -8.13 -18.00
CA ALA A 12 -0.93 -7.89 -16.69
C ALA A 12 0.13 -6.77 -16.63
N PRO A 13 -0.05 -5.72 -15.80
CA PRO A 13 1.05 -4.82 -15.53
C PRO A 13 2.23 -5.64 -14.99
N ARG A 14 3.39 -5.55 -15.65
CA ARG A 14 4.60 -6.28 -15.23
C ARG A 14 5.02 -5.88 -13.83
N THR A 15 4.70 -4.66 -13.42
CA THR A 15 5.04 -4.04 -12.14
C THR A 15 3.83 -3.43 -11.47
N VAL A 16 3.78 -3.49 -10.14
CA VAL A 16 2.74 -2.89 -9.31
C VAL A 16 3.38 -2.05 -8.20
N LEU A 17 2.73 -0.98 -7.77
CA LEU A 17 3.15 -0.25 -6.59
C LEU A 17 2.72 -1.00 -5.34
N ALA A 18 3.68 -1.23 -4.44
CA ALA A 18 3.43 -1.82 -3.14
C ALA A 18 4.29 -1.15 -2.07
N MET A 19 3.80 -1.22 -0.86
CA MET A 19 4.47 -0.78 0.35
C MET A 19 4.56 -1.96 1.32
N PRO A 20 5.62 -2.03 2.14
CA PRO A 20 5.74 -3.09 3.13
C PRO A 20 4.70 -2.92 4.24
N VAL A 21 4.33 -4.05 4.83
CA VAL A 21 3.50 -4.13 6.02
C VAL A 21 4.38 -4.61 7.16
N VAL A 22 4.28 -3.95 8.32
CA VAL A 22 4.97 -4.32 9.54
C VAL A 22 3.97 -4.58 10.66
N ILE A 23 4.35 -5.40 11.63
CA ILE A 23 3.57 -5.69 12.83
C ILE A 23 4.14 -4.86 13.98
N GLY A 24 3.28 -4.17 14.73
CA GLY A 24 3.69 -3.45 15.95
C GLY A 24 3.13 -2.04 16.05
N GLU A 25 3.71 -1.24 16.95
CA GLU A 25 3.32 0.15 17.15
C GLU A 25 3.89 1.06 16.04
N ALA A 26 3.17 2.13 15.72
CA ALA A 26 3.59 3.10 14.72
C ALA A 26 4.86 3.80 15.20
N THR A 27 5.98 3.52 14.52
CA THR A 27 7.29 4.08 14.88
C THR A 27 7.61 5.37 14.12
N ASP A 28 6.82 5.75 13.11
CA ASP A 28 7.07 6.88 12.22
C ASP A 28 5.79 7.63 11.83
N ALA A 29 5.94 8.85 11.28
CA ALA A 29 4.80 9.69 10.87
C ALA A 29 4.15 9.25 9.54
N TRP A 30 4.69 8.20 8.91
CA TRP A 30 4.32 7.75 7.57
C TRP A 30 3.74 6.33 7.53
N THR A 31 3.32 5.81 8.68
CA THR A 31 2.59 4.55 8.80
C THR A 31 1.09 4.77 8.91
N ALA A 32 0.32 3.94 8.20
CA ALA A 32 -1.14 3.86 8.32
C ALA A 32 -1.57 2.50 8.88
N PRO A 33 -2.48 2.44 9.86
CA PRO A 33 -3.03 1.17 10.30
C PRO A 33 -3.90 0.53 9.23
N ILE A 34 -3.74 -0.79 9.05
CA ILE A 34 -4.47 -1.56 8.04
C ILE A 34 -5.21 -2.77 8.63
N GLY A 35 -5.45 -2.74 9.95
CA GLY A 35 -6.13 -3.79 10.73
C GLY A 35 -5.16 -4.74 11.45
N ASP A 36 -5.66 -5.45 12.46
CA ASP A 36 -4.96 -6.53 13.18
C ASP A 36 -3.57 -6.17 13.75
N GLY A 37 -3.36 -4.90 14.13
CA GLY A 37 -2.06 -4.43 14.64
C GLY A 37 -0.98 -4.33 13.56
N GLU A 38 -1.37 -4.36 12.29
CA GLU A 38 -0.49 -4.18 11.14
C GLU A 38 -0.54 -2.74 10.62
N LEU A 39 0.63 -2.30 10.16
CA LEU A 39 0.85 -0.96 9.65
C LEU A 39 1.44 -1.02 8.24
N ALA A 40 0.88 -0.23 7.33
CA ALA A 40 1.44 0.01 6.02
C ALA A 40 2.45 1.17 6.08
N VAL A 41 3.68 0.94 5.63
CA VAL A 41 4.78 1.93 5.66
C VAL A 41 4.81 2.71 4.35
N VAL A 42 4.08 3.83 4.32
CA VAL A 42 3.65 4.50 3.08
C VAL A 42 4.80 5.16 2.32
N ASP A 43 5.76 5.75 3.04
CA ASP A 43 6.97 6.38 2.48
C ASP A 43 7.94 5.40 1.81
N ARG A 44 7.74 4.09 2.00
CA ARG A 44 8.50 3.02 1.36
C ARG A 44 7.79 2.39 0.16
N MET A 45 6.78 3.06 -0.39
CA MET A 45 6.14 2.61 -1.63
C MET A 45 7.16 2.54 -2.78
N ARG A 46 7.23 1.37 -3.45
CA ARG A 46 8.11 1.15 -4.62
C ARG A 46 7.44 0.22 -5.64
N PRO A 47 7.88 0.23 -6.91
CA PRO A 47 7.42 -0.74 -7.90
C PRO A 47 8.03 -2.12 -7.65
N TYR A 48 7.20 -3.15 -7.76
CA TYR A 48 7.58 -4.56 -7.64
C TYR A 48 7.04 -5.37 -8.83
N PRO A 49 7.76 -6.37 -9.33
CA PRO A 49 7.23 -7.29 -10.32
C PRO A 49 5.95 -7.98 -9.84
N LYS A 50 4.89 -8.00 -10.65
CA LYS A 50 3.61 -8.64 -10.27
C LYS A 50 3.77 -10.13 -9.95
N ARG A 51 4.71 -10.80 -10.63
CA ARG A 51 5.05 -12.22 -10.41
C ARG A 51 5.59 -12.53 -9.02
N ASP A 52 6.10 -11.52 -8.30
CA ASP A 52 6.66 -11.69 -6.95
C ASP A 52 5.54 -11.74 -5.88
N PHE A 53 4.30 -11.37 -6.25
CA PHE A 53 3.11 -11.53 -5.40
C PHE A 53 2.40 -12.85 -5.72
N THR A 54 2.71 -13.88 -4.93
CA THR A 54 2.21 -15.24 -5.17
C THR A 54 0.88 -15.54 -4.50
N GLN A 55 0.52 -14.78 -3.45
CA GLN A 55 -0.67 -15.00 -2.65
C GLN A 55 -1.30 -13.68 -2.22
N GLN A 56 -2.64 -13.63 -2.25
CA GLN A 56 -3.40 -12.57 -1.61
C GLN A 56 -3.74 -12.99 -0.18
N HIS A 57 -3.25 -12.26 0.82
CA HIS A 57 -3.53 -12.55 2.23
C HIS A 57 -4.90 -12.03 2.69
N ARG A 58 -5.21 -10.77 2.34
CA ARG A 58 -6.52 -10.16 2.63
C ARG A 58 -6.83 -9.00 1.71
N ARG A 59 -8.05 -8.47 1.84
CA ARG A 59 -8.44 -7.17 1.32
C ARG A 59 -8.63 -6.23 2.50
N VAL A 60 -7.95 -5.09 2.48
CA VAL A 60 -8.12 -4.02 3.47
C VAL A 60 -9.42 -3.27 3.19
N ASP A 61 -10.02 -2.71 4.25
CA ASP A 61 -11.25 -1.92 4.11
C ASP A 61 -10.99 -0.54 3.50
N VAL A 62 -12.09 0.18 3.21
CA VAL A 62 -12.04 1.51 2.59
C VAL A 62 -11.42 2.55 3.52
N GLN A 63 -11.59 2.41 4.84
CA GLN A 63 -11.05 3.36 5.80
C GLN A 63 -9.51 3.29 5.81
N ALA A 64 -8.95 2.08 5.91
CA ALA A 64 -7.51 1.85 5.82
C ALA A 64 -6.93 2.39 4.50
N LEU A 65 -7.63 2.19 3.37
CA LEU A 65 -7.22 2.75 2.08
C LEU A 65 -7.22 4.29 2.09
N THR A 66 -8.24 4.91 2.69
CA THR A 66 -8.35 6.37 2.81
C THR A 66 -7.20 6.95 3.64
N GLU A 67 -6.82 6.28 4.72
CA GLU A 67 -5.71 6.71 5.57
C GLU A 67 -4.37 6.64 4.82
N VAL A 68 -4.13 5.56 4.06
CA VAL A 68 -2.96 5.43 3.19
C VAL A 68 -2.92 6.53 2.12
N ASP A 69 -4.04 6.80 1.44
CA ASP A 69 -4.11 7.83 0.41
C ASP A 69 -3.83 9.23 0.98
N ASN A 70 -4.35 9.54 2.17
CA ASN A 70 -4.07 10.80 2.85
C ASN A 70 -2.58 10.98 3.18
N LEU A 71 -1.89 9.91 3.58
CA LEU A 71 -0.44 9.96 3.81
C LEU A 71 0.33 10.12 2.50
N LEU A 72 -0.07 9.44 1.43
CA LEU A 72 0.53 9.62 0.11
C LEU A 72 0.41 11.06 -0.37
N PHE A 73 -0.77 11.68 -0.23
CA PHE A 73 -0.95 13.09 -0.57
C PHE A 73 -0.03 14.01 0.24
N LYS A 74 0.14 13.75 1.53
CA LYS A 74 1.05 14.55 2.38
C LYS A 74 2.51 14.42 1.94
N ILE A 75 2.97 13.20 1.63
CA ILE A 75 4.34 12.96 1.13
C ILE A 75 4.55 13.73 -0.17
N LEU A 76 3.64 13.55 -1.14
CA LEU A 76 3.72 14.21 -2.45
C LEU A 76 3.54 15.73 -2.40
N ALA A 77 2.96 16.27 -1.33
CA ALA A 77 2.83 17.71 -1.12
C ALA A 77 4.03 18.32 -0.37
N THR A 78 4.89 17.49 0.23
CA THR A 78 6.07 17.93 1.01
C THR A 78 7.38 17.75 0.22
N ASP A 79 7.42 16.83 -0.75
CA ASP A 79 8.44 16.76 -1.80
C ASP A 79 8.17 17.73 -2.96
#